data_AF-A0A644T2W6-F1
#
_entry.id   AF-A0A644T2W6-F1
#
_cell.length_a   1.000
_cell.length_b   1.000
_cell.length_c   1.000
_cell.angle_alpha   90.00
_cell.angle_beta   90.00
_cell.angle_gamma   90.00
#
_symmetry.space_group_name_H-M   'P 1'
#
loop_
_entity.id
_entity.type
_entity.pdbx_description
1 polymer ?
#
loop_
_entity_poly.entity_id
_entity_poly.type
_entity_poly.pdbx_seq_one_letter_code
_entity_poly.pdbx_strand_id
1 'polypeptide(L)'
;MKKSVDIIGLPVFSIAQGREIGKVKRFVINAEKGAVTALVIDEGKWYLGAKLLPMSDVTAIGECAVTVDKIENILDIKDIPNIESLLEANIQVIGTNVLTNTGCMIGNIKEIILDESGAICSCEVEENNGEVLQVSAERILTYGKDVVIITNTDSVKSITVNSAKIEKAPDLAPIPQVAPVKTTPVDAVTAPRVQSDATDESAKKFDDRHRKYLLGKKASRKIETDNGMVIVEQGGEITEEVLQKAKLAGKFVELSMNIQ
;
A
#
# COMPACT_ATOMS: atom_id res chain seq x y z
N MET A 1 -9.94 6.61 -16.78
CA MET A 1 -10.11 6.58 -15.30
C MET A 1 -9.32 5.39 -14.75
N LYS A 2 -8.64 5.56 -13.62
CA LYS A 2 -7.77 4.57 -12.97
C LYS A 2 -8.03 4.54 -11.46
N LYS A 3 -7.96 3.36 -10.82
CA LYS A 3 -8.05 3.26 -9.35
C LYS A 3 -6.73 3.66 -8.71
N SER A 4 -6.73 4.08 -7.45
CA SER A 4 -5.48 4.41 -6.76
C SER A 4 -4.55 3.21 -6.64
N VAL A 5 -5.09 2.01 -6.39
CA VAL A 5 -4.31 0.77 -6.30
C VAL A 5 -3.63 0.40 -7.61
N ASP A 6 -4.16 0.86 -8.75
CA ASP A 6 -3.56 0.62 -10.06
C ASP A 6 -2.36 1.55 -10.31
N ILE A 7 -2.21 2.63 -9.54
CA ILE A 7 -1.17 3.66 -9.73
C ILE A 7 -0.11 3.56 -8.64
N ILE A 8 -0.52 3.34 -7.38
CA ILE A 8 0.39 3.18 -6.26
C ILE A 8 1.22 1.91 -6.47
N GLY A 9 2.54 2.05 -6.35
CA GLY A 9 3.49 0.97 -6.60
C GLY A 9 3.96 0.86 -8.04
N LEU A 10 3.33 1.56 -9.00
CA LEU A 10 3.82 1.56 -10.37
C LEU A 10 5.21 2.19 -10.46
N PRO A 11 6.11 1.60 -11.27
CA PRO A 11 7.37 2.23 -11.61
C PRO A 11 7.14 3.47 -12.48
N VAL A 12 8.02 4.45 -12.30
CA VAL A 12 8.02 5.71 -13.04
C VAL A 12 9.22 5.72 -13.98
N PHE A 13 8.96 5.87 -15.28
CA PHE A 13 9.98 5.87 -16.32
C PHE A 13 10.10 7.23 -17.00
N SER A 14 11.34 7.59 -17.30
CA SER A 14 11.62 8.71 -18.18
C SER A 14 11.63 8.25 -19.64
N ILE A 15 10.91 8.96 -20.52
CA ILE A 15 10.87 8.67 -21.95
C ILE A 15 12.21 9.05 -22.60
N ALA A 16 12.72 10.25 -22.35
CA ALA A 16 13.94 10.74 -23.01
C ALA A 16 15.20 9.95 -22.60
N GLN A 17 15.30 9.51 -21.34
CA GLN A 17 16.45 8.77 -20.81
C GLN A 17 16.26 7.25 -20.84
N GLY A 18 15.04 6.74 -21.09
CA GLY A 18 14.74 5.31 -21.18
C GLY A 18 15.05 4.51 -19.90
N ARG A 19 14.91 5.11 -18.72
CA ARG A 19 15.25 4.46 -17.43
C ARG A 19 14.17 4.67 -16.37
N GLU A 20 14.07 3.69 -15.46
CA GLU A 20 13.27 3.79 -14.24
C GLU A 20 13.89 4.83 -13.30
N ILE A 21 13.05 5.67 -12.73
CA ILE A 21 13.45 6.72 -11.79
C ILE A 21 13.14 6.31 -10.36
N GLY A 22 11.98 5.68 -10.15
CA GLY A 22 11.52 5.21 -8.86
C GLY A 22 10.10 4.65 -8.96
N LYS A 23 9.41 4.53 -7.83
CA LYS A 23 8.02 4.02 -7.77
C LYS A 23 7.08 5.01 -7.13
N VAL A 24 5.82 5.02 -7.57
CA VAL A 24 4.77 5.82 -6.92
C VAL A 24 4.52 5.27 -5.52
N LYS A 25 4.79 6.07 -4.49
CA LYS A 25 4.61 5.69 -3.09
C LYS A 25 3.24 6.04 -2.55
N ARG A 26 2.78 7.26 -2.84
CA ARG A 26 1.48 7.82 -2.42
C ARG A 26 1.15 9.06 -3.24
N PHE A 27 -0.03 9.61 -2.99
CA PHE A 27 -0.48 10.87 -3.59
C PHE A 27 -0.33 12.05 -2.62
N VAL A 28 -0.14 13.24 -3.18
CA VAL A 28 -0.33 14.53 -2.52
C VAL A 28 -1.65 15.10 -3.02
N ILE A 29 -2.64 15.20 -2.13
CA ILE A 29 -4.01 15.58 -2.47
C ILE A 29 -4.22 17.07 -2.15
N ASN A 30 -4.76 17.80 -3.11
CA ASN A 30 -5.32 19.12 -2.89
C ASN A 30 -6.80 18.98 -2.56
N ALA A 31 -7.14 19.15 -1.27
CA ALA A 31 -8.49 19.01 -0.76
C ALA A 31 -9.46 20.05 -1.32
N GLU A 32 -8.99 21.28 -1.60
CA GLU A 32 -9.83 22.35 -2.15
C GLU A 32 -10.26 22.03 -3.59
N LYS A 33 -9.38 21.39 -4.35
CA LYS A 33 -9.63 21.00 -5.74
C LYS A 33 -10.19 19.59 -5.91
N GLY A 34 -10.17 18.76 -4.87
CA GLY A 34 -10.54 17.35 -4.97
C GLY A 34 -9.67 16.57 -5.96
N ALA A 35 -8.37 16.86 -6.01
CA ALA A 35 -7.48 16.32 -7.03
C ALA A 35 -6.09 15.98 -6.46
N VAL A 36 -5.44 14.99 -7.07
CA VAL A 36 -4.02 14.71 -6.85
C VAL A 36 -3.20 15.82 -7.52
N THR A 37 -2.37 16.51 -6.74
CA THR A 37 -1.48 17.56 -7.26
C THR A 37 -0.12 17.00 -7.64
N ALA A 38 0.38 16.03 -6.88
CA ALA A 38 1.66 15.39 -7.16
C ALA A 38 1.66 13.92 -6.69
N LEU A 39 2.50 13.12 -7.31
CA LEU A 39 2.85 11.76 -6.89
C LEU A 39 4.13 11.82 -6.06
N VAL A 40 4.16 11.14 -4.93
CA VAL A 40 5.39 10.96 -4.15
C VAL A 40 6.15 9.79 -4.74
N ILE A 41 7.39 10.03 -5.17
CA ILE A 41 8.25 9.03 -5.81
C ILE A 41 9.27 8.50 -4.80
N ASP A 42 9.33 7.18 -4.68
CA ASP A 42 10.36 6.47 -3.90
C ASP A 42 11.47 5.99 -4.84
N GLU A 43 12.66 6.56 -4.70
CA GLU A 43 13.85 6.14 -5.45
C GLU A 43 14.65 5.03 -4.74
N GLY A 44 14.11 4.47 -3.63
CA GLY A 44 14.80 3.46 -2.81
C GLY A 44 15.91 4.02 -1.92
N LYS A 45 16.21 5.32 -2.01
CA LYS A 45 17.26 6.01 -1.24
C LYS A 45 16.63 6.89 -0.18
N TRP A 46 16.31 6.30 0.98
CA TRP A 46 15.60 6.97 2.08
C TRP A 46 16.25 8.28 2.57
N TYR A 47 17.57 8.43 2.39
CA TYR A 47 18.33 9.60 2.84
C TYR A 47 18.28 10.80 1.89
N LEU A 48 17.80 10.64 0.66
CA LEU A 48 17.70 11.75 -0.32
C LEU A 48 16.43 12.58 -0.17
N GLY A 49 15.56 12.24 0.78
CA GLY A 49 14.26 12.88 0.94
C GLY A 49 13.22 12.37 -0.05
N ALA A 50 11.99 12.86 0.10
CA ALA A 50 10.91 12.51 -0.81
C ALA A 50 11.00 13.34 -2.08
N LYS A 51 10.96 12.67 -3.23
CA LYS A 51 10.83 13.29 -4.54
C LYS A 51 9.37 13.38 -4.93
N LEU A 52 9.01 14.42 -5.66
CA LEU A 52 7.64 14.68 -6.08
C LEU A 52 7.58 14.79 -7.60
N LEU A 53 6.56 14.17 -8.20
CA LEU A 53 6.22 14.30 -9.60
C LEU A 53 4.89 15.05 -9.71
N PRO A 54 4.88 16.32 -10.14
CA PRO A 54 3.64 17.05 -10.38
C PRO A 54 2.75 16.32 -11.39
N MET A 55 1.43 16.30 -11.17
CA MET A 55 0.50 15.68 -12.13
C MET A 55 0.56 16.33 -13.52
N SER A 56 0.89 17.63 -13.58
CA SER A 56 1.09 18.36 -14.84
C SER A 56 2.27 17.86 -15.67
N ASP A 57 3.23 17.19 -15.05
CA ASP A 57 4.43 16.64 -15.69
C ASP A 57 4.33 15.15 -16.01
N VAL A 58 3.20 14.52 -15.65
CA VAL A 58 2.91 13.14 -16.01
C VAL A 58 2.47 13.10 -17.48
N THR A 59 3.20 12.35 -18.30
CA THR A 59 2.85 12.15 -19.71
C THR A 59 1.73 11.13 -19.85
N ALA A 60 1.80 10.01 -19.12
CA ALA A 60 0.76 8.98 -19.11
C ALA A 60 0.83 8.09 -17.86
N ILE A 61 -0.34 7.62 -17.43
CA ILE A 61 -0.54 6.59 -16.39
C ILE A 61 -1.03 5.31 -17.06
N GLY A 62 -0.10 4.40 -17.35
CA GLY A 62 -0.37 3.13 -18.03
C GLY A 62 -0.91 2.03 -17.10
N GLU A 63 -0.94 0.80 -17.60
CA GLU A 63 -1.23 -0.39 -16.78
C GLU A 63 0.00 -0.88 -16.02
N CYS A 64 1.20 -0.68 -16.58
CA CYS A 64 2.44 -1.22 -16.01
C CYS A 64 3.38 -0.13 -15.47
N ALA A 65 3.17 1.14 -15.82
CA ALA A 65 4.09 2.22 -15.48
C ALA A 65 3.43 3.60 -15.58
N VAL A 66 3.98 4.55 -14.84
CA VAL A 66 3.80 5.98 -15.07
C VAL A 66 4.98 6.49 -15.91
N THR A 67 4.71 7.36 -16.88
CA THR A 67 5.75 7.91 -17.76
C THR A 67 5.82 9.43 -17.66
N VAL A 68 7.03 9.96 -17.76
CA VAL A 68 7.35 11.39 -17.79
C VAL A 68 8.28 11.65 -18.97
N ASP A 69 8.31 12.88 -19.50
CA ASP A 69 9.22 13.23 -20.58
C ASP A 69 10.69 13.06 -20.15
N LYS A 70 11.08 13.71 -19.04
CA LYS A 70 12.46 13.78 -18.55
C LYS A 70 12.52 13.59 -17.04
N ILE A 71 13.69 13.13 -16.57
CA ILE A 71 13.95 12.96 -15.14
C ILE A 71 13.95 14.29 -14.36
N GLU A 72 14.23 15.40 -15.04
CA GLU A 72 14.23 16.76 -14.47
C GLU A 72 12.83 17.21 -14.01
N ASN A 73 11.78 16.54 -14.48
CA ASN A 73 10.40 16.79 -14.06
C ASN A 73 10.08 16.20 -12.68
N ILE A 74 11.00 15.42 -12.10
CA ILE A 74 10.90 14.94 -10.72
C ILE A 74 11.65 15.92 -9.83
N LEU A 75 10.89 16.59 -8.98
CA LEU A 75 11.31 17.77 -8.24
C LEU A 75 11.51 17.44 -6.75
N ASP A 76 12.37 18.22 -6.10
CA ASP A 76 12.40 18.25 -4.64
C ASP A 76 11.22 19.08 -4.12
N ILE A 77 10.82 18.82 -2.87
CA ILE A 77 9.71 19.54 -2.21
C ILE A 77 9.90 21.07 -2.30
N LYS A 78 11.15 21.54 -2.19
CA LYS A 78 11.52 22.97 -2.19
C LYS A 78 11.27 23.66 -3.54
N ASP A 79 11.23 22.89 -4.62
CA ASP A 79 11.13 23.41 -5.98
C ASP A 79 9.67 23.46 -6.46
N ILE A 80 8.72 22.91 -5.69
CA ILE A 80 7.30 22.94 -6.03
C ILE A 80 6.61 24.08 -5.27
N PRO A 81 6.08 25.09 -5.97
CA PRO A 81 5.41 26.21 -5.32
C PRO A 81 4.16 25.74 -4.58
N ASN A 82 3.96 26.27 -3.37
CA ASN A 82 2.77 26.04 -2.53
C ASN A 82 2.48 24.57 -2.19
N ILE A 83 3.45 23.66 -2.31
CA ILE A 83 3.26 22.24 -1.96
C ILE A 83 3.33 22.00 -0.44
N GLU A 84 4.04 22.87 0.29
CA GLU A 84 4.31 22.72 1.72
C GLU A 84 3.01 22.63 2.52
N SER A 85 2.04 23.51 2.23
CA SER A 85 0.74 23.51 2.91
C SER A 85 -0.05 22.21 2.67
N LEU A 86 0.05 21.63 1.47
CA LEU A 86 -0.61 20.36 1.14
C LEU A 86 0.05 19.18 1.87
N LEU A 87 1.39 19.20 2.00
CA LEU A 87 2.15 18.18 2.72
C LEU A 87 1.90 18.27 4.23
N GLU A 88 1.85 19.47 4.80
CA GLU A 88 1.53 19.72 6.21
C GLU A 88 0.10 19.31 6.56
N ALA A 89 -0.87 19.64 5.70
CA ALA A 89 -2.25 19.21 5.85
C ALA A 89 -2.35 17.67 5.87
N ASN A 90 -1.47 16.99 5.11
CA ASN A 90 -1.36 15.53 5.05
C ASN A 90 -2.73 14.86 4.85
N ILE A 91 -3.51 15.41 3.92
CA ILE A 91 -4.84 14.90 3.61
C ILE A 91 -4.70 13.55 2.94
N GLN A 92 -5.22 12.52 3.59
CA GLN A 92 -5.38 11.19 3.03
C GLN A 92 -6.86 11.01 2.78
N VAL A 93 -7.24 10.63 1.56
CA VAL A 93 -8.65 10.35 1.25
C VAL A 93 -8.95 8.87 1.49
N ILE A 94 -8.04 7.98 1.10
CA ILE A 94 -8.14 6.55 1.37
C ILE A 94 -7.95 6.29 2.86
N GLY A 95 -8.84 5.48 3.45
CA GLY A 95 -8.87 5.16 4.88
C GLY A 95 -9.67 6.15 5.73
N THR A 96 -10.05 7.30 5.18
CA THR A 96 -10.75 8.36 5.91
C THR A 96 -12.22 8.04 6.08
N ASN A 97 -12.77 8.39 7.24
CA ASN A 97 -14.18 8.14 7.54
C ASN A 97 -15.08 9.07 6.72
N VAL A 98 -16.25 8.57 6.34
CA VAL A 98 -17.24 9.31 5.57
C VAL A 98 -18.39 9.73 6.49
N LEU A 99 -18.63 11.04 6.53
CA LEU A 99 -19.65 11.69 7.34
C LEU A 99 -20.65 12.40 6.41
N THR A 100 -21.94 12.20 6.61
CA THR A 100 -22.94 13.03 5.90
C THR A 100 -22.96 14.45 6.45
N ASN A 101 -23.37 15.41 5.64
CA ASN A 101 -23.67 16.78 6.07
C ASN A 101 -24.75 16.86 7.18
N THR A 102 -25.50 15.78 7.42
CA THR A 102 -26.46 15.65 8.52
C THR A 102 -25.86 15.04 9.80
N GLY A 103 -24.58 14.67 9.80
CA GLY A 103 -23.88 14.13 10.97
C GLY A 103 -23.90 12.60 11.12
N CYS A 104 -24.24 11.84 10.08
CA CYS A 104 -24.28 10.38 10.13
C CYS A 104 -22.98 9.76 9.57
N MET A 105 -22.38 8.84 10.33
CA MET A 105 -21.18 8.09 9.89
C MET A 105 -21.59 6.94 8.98
N ILE A 106 -21.09 6.93 7.74
CA ILE A 106 -21.43 5.91 6.75
C ILE A 106 -20.46 4.73 6.82
N GLY A 107 -19.16 5.03 6.91
CA GLY A 107 -18.10 4.04 6.82
C GLY A 107 -16.76 4.70 6.50
N ASN A 108 -15.87 3.99 5.81
CA ASN A 108 -14.54 4.51 5.44
C ASN A 108 -14.26 4.34 3.94
N ILE A 109 -13.52 5.29 3.36
CA ILE A 109 -13.09 5.19 1.97
C ILE A 109 -12.05 4.07 1.84
N LYS A 110 -12.24 3.17 0.88
CA LYS A 110 -11.26 2.12 0.52
C LYS A 110 -10.50 2.44 -0.75
N GLU A 111 -11.13 3.15 -1.68
CA GLU A 111 -10.59 3.39 -3.00
C GLU A 111 -11.03 4.76 -3.53
N ILE A 112 -10.19 5.37 -4.37
CA ILE A 112 -10.51 6.54 -5.17
C ILE A 112 -10.28 6.24 -6.65
N ILE A 113 -11.18 6.74 -7.49
CA ILE A 113 -11.08 6.64 -8.94
C ILE A 113 -10.63 8.02 -9.45
N LEU A 114 -9.51 8.05 -10.16
CA LEU A 114 -8.93 9.26 -10.75
C LEU A 114 -9.17 9.30 -12.26
N ASP A 115 -9.32 10.50 -12.81
CA ASP A 115 -9.15 10.71 -14.24
C ASP A 115 -7.68 10.89 -14.64
N GLU A 116 -7.44 11.12 -15.92
CA GLU A 116 -6.09 11.29 -16.48
C GLU A 116 -5.40 12.58 -16.00
N SER A 117 -6.18 13.58 -15.56
CA SER A 117 -5.66 14.83 -14.99
C SER A 117 -5.30 14.71 -13.50
N GLY A 118 -5.70 13.61 -12.86
CA GLY A 118 -5.54 13.38 -11.43
C GLY A 118 -6.71 13.89 -10.58
N ALA A 119 -7.80 14.35 -11.20
CA ALA A 119 -9.01 14.72 -10.46
C ALA A 119 -9.71 13.46 -9.92
N ILE A 120 -10.22 13.54 -8.69
CA ILE A 120 -10.99 12.44 -8.09
C ILE A 120 -12.38 12.46 -8.70
N CYS A 121 -12.76 11.41 -9.42
CA CYS A 121 -14.09 11.28 -10.02
C CYS A 121 -15.10 10.66 -9.04
N SER A 122 -14.67 9.67 -8.25
CA SER A 122 -15.51 9.00 -7.26
C SER A 122 -14.67 8.29 -6.20
N CYS A 123 -15.28 7.95 -5.08
CA CYS A 123 -14.71 7.15 -4.00
C CYS A 123 -15.53 5.87 -3.78
N GLU A 124 -14.89 4.75 -3.46
CA GLU A 124 -15.56 3.55 -2.97
C GLU A 124 -15.50 3.56 -1.43
N VAL A 125 -16.66 3.53 -0.80
CA VAL A 125 -16.85 3.58 0.64
C VAL A 125 -17.29 2.20 1.11
N GLU A 126 -16.54 1.59 2.02
CA GLU A 126 -17.02 0.41 2.74
C GLU A 126 -17.91 0.89 3.88
N GLU A 127 -19.19 0.55 3.81
CA GLU A 127 -20.19 0.88 4.81
C GLU A 127 -20.04 -0.04 6.04
N ASN A 128 -20.63 0.37 7.17
CA ASN A 128 -20.55 -0.39 8.43
C ASN A 128 -21.14 -1.82 8.35
N ASN A 129 -22.00 -2.10 7.35
CA ASN A 129 -22.57 -3.41 7.08
C ASN A 129 -21.66 -4.29 6.18
N GLY A 130 -20.51 -3.77 5.74
CA GLY A 130 -19.57 -4.43 4.83
C GLY A 130 -19.91 -4.29 3.34
N GLU A 131 -20.98 -3.57 2.99
CA GLU A 131 -21.29 -3.26 1.59
C GLU A 131 -20.38 -2.15 1.06
N VAL A 132 -20.14 -2.14 -0.25
CA VAL A 132 -19.33 -1.11 -0.91
C VAL A 132 -20.24 -0.16 -1.67
N LEU A 133 -20.23 1.10 -1.26
CA LEU A 133 -20.97 2.19 -1.88
C LEU A 133 -20.03 3.07 -2.71
N GLN A 134 -20.34 3.25 -3.99
CA GLN A 134 -19.63 4.23 -4.82
C GLN A 134 -20.26 5.62 -4.69
N VAL A 135 -19.44 6.61 -4.32
CA VAL A 135 -19.83 8.01 -4.13
C VAL A 135 -19.16 8.89 -5.19
N SER A 136 -19.94 9.55 -6.05
CA SER A 136 -19.44 10.54 -7.02
C SER A 136 -18.82 11.75 -6.32
N ALA A 137 -17.77 12.33 -6.90
CA ALA A 137 -17.13 13.54 -6.40
C ALA A 137 -18.08 14.74 -6.31
N GLU A 138 -19.15 14.78 -7.13
CA GLU A 138 -20.20 15.81 -7.04
C GLU A 138 -20.95 15.81 -5.70
N ARG A 139 -20.96 14.67 -5.00
CA ARG A 139 -21.56 14.55 -3.67
C ARG A 139 -20.59 14.88 -2.55
N ILE A 140 -19.30 15.03 -2.84
CA ILE A 140 -18.28 15.32 -1.84
C ILE A 140 -18.22 16.83 -1.63
N LEU A 141 -18.45 17.26 -0.39
CA LEU A 141 -18.39 18.66 0.02
C LEU A 141 -17.00 19.05 0.53
N THR A 142 -16.30 18.11 1.18
CA THR A 142 -15.01 18.41 1.83
C THR A 142 -14.16 17.17 1.94
N TYR A 143 -12.90 17.28 1.50
CA TYR A 143 -11.85 16.30 1.78
C TYR A 143 -11.07 16.73 3.02
N GLY A 144 -11.55 16.34 4.20
CA GLY A 144 -10.90 16.65 5.47
C GLY A 144 -9.80 15.65 5.83
N LYS A 145 -9.00 16.00 6.84
CA LYS A 145 -7.95 15.13 7.39
C LYS A 145 -8.53 13.92 8.12
N ASP A 146 -9.59 14.14 8.90
CA ASP A 146 -10.20 13.11 9.74
C ASP A 146 -11.47 12.52 9.13
N VAL A 147 -12.21 13.34 8.36
CA VAL A 147 -13.47 12.95 7.71
C VAL A 147 -13.59 13.54 6.31
N VAL A 148 -14.20 12.78 5.41
CA VAL A 148 -14.73 13.28 4.14
C VAL A 148 -16.22 13.52 4.31
N ILE A 149 -16.65 14.75 4.02
CA ILE A 149 -18.06 15.15 4.19
C ILE A 149 -18.78 15.01 2.85
N ILE A 150 -19.92 14.31 2.85
CA ILE A 150 -20.76 14.14 1.66
C ILE A 150 -22.17 14.68 1.85
N THR A 151 -22.83 15.03 0.75
CA THR A 151 -24.26 15.31 0.76
C THR A 151 -25.06 14.04 0.96
N ASN A 152 -26.04 14.11 1.87
CA ASN A 152 -27.10 13.13 1.92
C ASN A 152 -27.99 13.33 0.70
N THR A 153 -27.97 12.37 -0.22
CA THR A 153 -28.92 12.30 -1.33
C THR A 153 -29.56 10.92 -1.25
N ASP A 154 -30.85 10.89 -0.95
CA ASP A 154 -31.73 9.70 -0.82
C ASP A 154 -31.90 8.90 -2.13
N SER A 155 -30.82 8.66 -2.88
CA SER A 155 -30.89 8.05 -4.21
C SER A 155 -29.66 7.19 -4.49
N VAL A 156 -29.46 6.18 -3.64
CA VAL A 156 -28.78 4.96 -4.08
C VAL A 156 -29.74 4.22 -5.02
N LYS A 157 -29.52 4.36 -6.33
CA LYS A 157 -29.90 3.30 -7.26
C LYS A 157 -29.02 2.10 -6.90
N SER A 158 -29.53 1.24 -6.04
CA SER A 158 -29.00 -0.10 -5.83
C SER A 158 -28.99 -0.81 -7.19
N ILE A 159 -27.83 -0.93 -7.81
CA ILE A 159 -27.65 -1.93 -8.87
C ILE A 159 -27.62 -3.27 -8.15
N THR A 160 -28.80 -3.84 -7.97
CA THR A 160 -28.99 -5.22 -7.58
C THR A 160 -28.42 -6.09 -8.70
N VAL A 161 -27.19 -6.56 -8.54
CA VAL A 161 -26.70 -7.69 -9.34
C VAL A 161 -27.38 -8.93 -8.76
N ASN A 162 -28.59 -9.20 -9.27
CA ASN A 162 -29.37 -10.38 -8.93
C ASN A 162 -28.63 -11.62 -9.43
N SER A 163 -27.93 -12.29 -8.51
CA SER A 163 -27.53 -13.68 -8.66
C SER A 163 -28.75 -14.57 -8.43
N ALA A 164 -29.45 -14.93 -9.49
CA ALA A 164 -30.14 -16.22 -9.63
C ALA A 164 -30.92 -16.24 -10.96
N LYS A 165 -30.63 -17.20 -11.84
CA LYS A 165 -31.50 -18.38 -12.02
C LYS A 165 -30.98 -19.30 -13.12
N ILE A 166 -30.89 -20.56 -12.74
CA ILE A 166 -30.70 -21.75 -13.56
C ILE A 166 -31.84 -21.85 -14.58
N GLU A 167 -31.50 -21.98 -15.86
CA GLU A 167 -32.36 -22.61 -16.86
C GLU A 167 -31.62 -23.74 -17.59
N LYS A 168 -32.24 -24.92 -17.51
CA LYS A 168 -31.90 -26.18 -18.19
C LYS A 168 -32.23 -26.11 -19.68
N ALA A 169 -31.46 -26.80 -20.53
CA ALA A 169 -31.91 -27.79 -21.53
C ALA A 169 -30.66 -28.52 -22.14
N PRO A 170 -30.79 -29.56 -22.99
CA PRO A 170 -30.67 -30.97 -22.60
C PRO A 170 -29.52 -31.75 -23.27
N ASP A 171 -29.22 -32.88 -22.64
CA ASP A 171 -28.66 -34.17 -23.08
C ASP A 171 -28.04 -34.31 -24.50
N LEU A 172 -26.82 -34.87 -24.57
CA LEU A 172 -26.37 -35.83 -25.59
C LEU A 172 -25.03 -36.50 -25.22
N ALA A 173 -25.14 -37.74 -24.75
CA ALA A 173 -24.29 -38.92 -24.95
C ALA A 173 -22.77 -38.94 -24.57
N PRO A 174 -22.30 -40.03 -23.91
CA PRO A 174 -20.91 -40.22 -23.50
C PRO A 174 -20.07 -41.02 -24.53
N ILE A 175 -18.76 -40.74 -24.59
CA ILE A 175 -17.78 -41.58 -25.28
C ILE A 175 -16.67 -41.97 -24.27
N PRO A 176 -16.18 -43.23 -24.26
CA PRO A 176 -15.44 -43.83 -23.15
C PRO A 176 -13.91 -43.95 -23.41
N GLN A 177 -13.21 -44.56 -22.42
CA GLN A 177 -11.85 -45.19 -22.45
C GLN A 177 -10.70 -44.30 -21.88
N VAL A 178 -9.70 -44.75 -21.10
CA VAL A 178 -9.16 -46.08 -20.70
C VAL A 178 -8.16 -45.87 -19.51
N ALA A 179 -8.01 -46.84 -18.61
CA ALA A 179 -6.96 -46.93 -17.55
C ALA A 179 -5.65 -47.57 -18.11
N PRO A 180 -4.55 -47.91 -17.38
CA PRO A 180 -4.08 -47.68 -15.99
C PRO A 180 -2.61 -47.11 -15.95
N VAL A 181 -1.89 -46.89 -14.83
CA VAL A 181 -0.97 -47.83 -14.12
C VAL A 181 -0.24 -47.07 -12.97
N LYS A 182 0.05 -47.79 -11.88
CA LYS A 182 0.83 -47.43 -10.68
C LYS A 182 2.33 -47.20 -10.94
N THR A 183 2.98 -46.31 -10.17
CA THR A 183 4.30 -46.54 -9.56
C THR A 183 4.63 -45.49 -8.48
N THR A 184 5.16 -45.99 -7.35
CA THR A 184 6.05 -45.34 -6.36
C THR A 184 7.19 -46.36 -6.11
N PRO A 185 8.29 -46.07 -5.38
CA PRO A 185 8.98 -44.81 -5.00
C PRO A 185 10.52 -44.90 -5.25
N VAL A 186 11.33 -43.83 -5.07
CA VAL A 186 12.69 -43.86 -4.44
C VAL A 186 13.07 -42.44 -3.95
N ASP A 187 13.65 -42.39 -2.75
CA ASP A 187 14.17 -41.27 -1.96
C ASP A 187 15.35 -40.46 -2.54
N ALA A 188 15.49 -39.23 -2.00
CA ALA A 188 16.68 -38.70 -1.28
C ALA A 188 17.39 -37.41 -1.80
N VAL A 189 17.37 -36.39 -0.91
CA VAL A 189 18.32 -35.26 -0.65
C VAL A 189 18.39 -34.14 -1.72
N THR A 190 18.03 -32.88 -1.45
CA THR A 190 18.76 -31.91 -0.58
C THR A 190 17.92 -30.63 -0.35
N ALA A 191 17.94 -30.07 0.87
CA ALA A 191 17.27 -28.84 1.32
C ALA A 191 18.10 -27.55 1.03
N PRO A 192 17.71 -26.33 1.48
CA PRO A 192 16.44 -25.61 1.39
C PRO A 192 16.61 -24.19 0.78
N ARG A 193 15.58 -23.58 0.19
CA ARG A 193 15.54 -22.11 0.06
C ARG A 193 14.17 -21.56 0.44
N VAL A 194 14.22 -20.79 1.52
CA VAL A 194 13.12 -20.14 2.23
C VAL A 194 12.37 -19.19 1.31
N GLN A 195 11.04 -19.31 1.30
CA GLN A 195 10.11 -18.28 0.87
C GLN A 195 9.86 -17.30 2.03
N SER A 196 9.93 -16.00 1.75
CA SER A 196 9.12 -14.90 2.31
C SER A 196 9.48 -13.63 1.50
N ASP A 197 8.62 -12.67 1.14
CA ASP A 197 7.56 -11.95 1.87
C ASP A 197 6.49 -11.48 0.84
N ALA A 198 5.16 -11.49 1.04
CA ALA A 198 4.29 -11.25 2.19
C ALA A 198 4.32 -9.80 2.74
N THR A 199 3.56 -8.92 2.06
CA THR A 199 2.73 -7.84 2.63
C THR A 199 3.23 -7.07 3.88
N ASP A 200 3.63 -5.81 3.67
CA ASP A 200 4.15 -4.82 4.66
C ASP A 200 3.15 -4.43 5.79
N GLU A 201 1.85 -4.75 5.63
CA GLU A 201 0.85 -4.61 6.72
C GLU A 201 0.97 -5.75 7.76
N SER A 202 1.45 -6.93 7.34
CA SER A 202 1.76 -8.03 8.25
C SER A 202 3.14 -7.87 8.86
N ALA A 203 4.12 -7.29 8.15
CA ALA A 203 5.46 -7.05 8.69
C ALA A 203 5.46 -6.11 9.90
N LYS A 204 4.68 -5.02 9.88
CA LYS A 204 4.54 -4.11 11.04
C LYS A 204 3.83 -4.77 12.23
N LYS A 205 2.75 -5.54 11.98
CA LYS A 205 2.02 -6.28 13.02
C LYS A 205 2.78 -7.51 13.55
N PHE A 206 3.69 -8.09 12.77
CA PHE A 206 4.60 -9.15 13.21
C PHE A 206 5.76 -8.58 14.03
N ASP A 207 6.32 -7.44 13.62
CA ASP A 207 7.38 -6.73 14.35
C ASP A 207 6.92 -6.31 15.75
N ASP A 208 5.70 -5.80 15.91
CA ASP A 208 5.20 -5.36 17.21
C ASP A 208 5.01 -6.50 18.22
N ARG A 209 4.61 -7.69 17.75
CA ARG A 209 4.48 -8.88 18.60
C ARG A 209 5.85 -9.44 19.01
N HIS A 210 6.79 -9.50 18.08
CA HIS A 210 8.16 -9.95 18.37
C HIS A 210 8.89 -8.96 19.28
N ARG A 211 8.73 -7.65 19.06
CA ARG A 211 9.27 -6.59 19.93
C ARG A 211 8.79 -6.75 21.37
N LYS A 212 7.48 -6.94 21.56
CA LYS A 212 6.88 -7.12 22.89
C LYS A 212 7.33 -8.40 23.60
N TYR A 213 7.68 -9.44 22.83
CA TYR A 213 8.19 -10.71 23.39
C TYR A 213 9.67 -10.63 23.79
N LEU A 214 10.46 -9.82 23.07
CA LEU A 214 11.90 -9.67 23.32
C LEU A 214 12.20 -8.71 24.48
N LEU A 215 11.35 -7.71 24.73
CA LEU A 215 11.48 -6.77 25.84
C LEU A 215 11.55 -7.49 27.20
N GLY A 216 12.62 -7.25 27.95
CA GLY A 216 12.86 -7.81 29.28
C GLY A 216 13.45 -9.22 29.31
N LYS A 217 13.75 -9.81 28.15
CA LYS A 217 14.52 -11.07 28.04
C LYS A 217 16.02 -10.82 28.21
N LYS A 218 16.82 -11.88 28.39
CA LYS A 218 18.28 -11.75 28.45
C LYS A 218 18.93 -12.31 27.19
N ALA A 219 19.95 -11.63 26.70
CA ALA A 219 20.74 -12.12 25.57
C ALA A 219 21.53 -13.36 25.98
N SER A 220 21.40 -14.47 25.24
CA SER A 220 22.15 -15.69 25.51
C SER A 220 23.61 -15.62 25.03
N ARG A 221 23.92 -14.65 24.15
CA ARG A 221 25.24 -14.37 23.57
C ARG A 221 25.44 -12.88 23.32
N LYS A 222 26.70 -12.47 23.14
CA LYS A 222 27.05 -11.12 22.73
C LYS A 222 26.62 -10.89 21.29
N ILE A 223 25.91 -9.79 21.03
CA ILE A 223 25.47 -9.39 19.69
C ILE A 223 26.19 -8.10 19.33
N GLU A 224 26.84 -8.08 18.17
CA GLU A 224 27.59 -6.95 17.65
C GLU A 224 27.15 -6.62 16.22
N THR A 225 27.31 -5.35 15.85
CA THR A 225 27.17 -4.88 14.47
C THR A 225 28.36 -5.35 13.61
N ASP A 226 28.22 -5.32 12.29
CA ASP A 226 29.30 -5.68 11.36
C ASP A 226 30.51 -4.73 11.45
N ASN A 227 30.35 -3.57 12.08
CA ASN A 227 31.41 -2.60 12.35
C ASN A 227 32.03 -2.76 13.76
N GLY A 228 31.74 -3.84 14.48
CA GLY A 228 32.33 -4.16 15.79
C GLY A 228 31.72 -3.41 16.98
N MET A 229 30.66 -2.63 16.79
CA MET A 229 29.92 -2.01 17.90
C MET A 229 29.02 -3.03 18.60
N VAL A 230 29.13 -3.15 19.92
CA VAL A 230 28.32 -4.07 20.72
C VAL A 230 26.89 -3.55 20.89
N ILE A 231 25.91 -4.38 20.55
CA ILE A 231 24.47 -4.09 20.69
C ILE A 231 23.98 -4.53 22.07
N VAL A 232 24.35 -5.74 22.51
CA VAL A 232 24.10 -6.26 23.85
C VAL A 232 25.17 -7.29 24.22
N GLU A 233 25.60 -7.27 25.49
CA GLU A 233 26.53 -8.25 26.05
C GLU A 233 25.82 -9.56 26.40
N GLN A 234 26.56 -10.66 26.46
CA GLN A 234 26.01 -11.93 26.94
C GLN A 234 25.45 -11.77 28.37
N GLY A 235 24.20 -12.18 28.57
CA GLY A 235 23.46 -12.02 29.82
C GLY A 235 22.82 -10.65 30.03
N GLY A 236 23.02 -9.70 29.10
CA GLY A 236 22.43 -8.37 29.13
C GLY A 236 20.93 -8.38 28.86
N GLU A 237 20.20 -7.45 29.46
CA GLU A 237 18.75 -7.32 29.28
C GLU A 237 18.40 -6.67 27.95
N ILE A 238 17.39 -7.20 27.28
CA ILE A 238 16.86 -6.66 26.05
C ILE A 238 15.92 -5.49 26.37
N THR A 239 16.48 -4.29 26.32
CA THR A 239 15.74 -3.04 26.47
C THR A 239 15.24 -2.51 25.13
N GLU A 240 14.36 -1.52 25.17
CA GLU A 240 13.88 -0.83 23.97
C GLU A 240 15.04 -0.24 23.13
N GLU A 241 16.09 0.24 23.80
CA GLU A 241 17.30 0.75 23.15
C GLU A 241 18.08 -0.35 22.41
N VAL A 242 18.18 -1.54 23.00
CA VAL A 242 18.84 -2.71 22.38
C VAL A 242 18.08 -3.14 21.13
N LEU A 243 16.74 -3.13 21.17
CA LEU A 243 15.90 -3.48 20.02
C LEU A 243 15.99 -2.44 18.90
N GLN A 244 16.08 -1.15 19.24
CA GLN A 244 16.32 -0.09 18.25
C GLN A 244 17.70 -0.24 17.61
N LYS A 245 18.76 -0.45 18.40
CA LYS A 245 20.12 -0.68 17.89
C LYS A 245 20.19 -1.93 17.00
N ALA A 246 19.54 -3.02 17.41
CA ALA A 246 19.47 -4.24 16.61
C ALA A 246 18.69 -4.05 15.29
N LYS A 247 17.60 -3.27 15.30
CA LYS A 247 16.82 -2.95 14.09
C LYS A 247 17.61 -2.05 13.12
N LEU A 248 18.27 -1.02 13.63
CA LEU A 248 19.12 -0.13 12.84
C LEU A 248 20.34 -0.84 12.24
N ALA A 249 20.88 -1.84 12.96
CA ALA A 249 22.01 -2.64 12.50
C ALA A 249 21.62 -3.87 11.66
N GLY A 250 20.32 -4.11 11.39
CA GLY A 250 19.87 -5.31 10.69
C GLY A 250 20.07 -6.64 11.45
N LYS A 251 20.38 -6.57 12.75
CA LYS A 251 20.66 -7.72 13.65
C LYS A 251 19.45 -8.17 14.48
N PHE A 252 18.25 -7.67 14.17
CA PHE A 252 17.03 -7.97 14.92
C PHE A 252 16.66 -9.46 14.93
N VAL A 253 16.83 -10.15 13.80
CA VAL A 253 16.58 -11.59 13.69
C VAL A 253 17.59 -12.38 14.53
N GLU A 254 18.87 -12.02 14.47
CA GLU A 254 19.93 -12.65 15.26
C GLU A 254 19.71 -12.48 16.76
N LEU A 255 19.29 -11.28 17.19
CA LEU A 255 18.89 -11.01 18.57
C LEU A 255 17.71 -11.90 18.98
N SER A 256 16.68 -12.04 18.14
CA SER A 256 15.48 -12.82 18.44
C SER A 256 15.74 -14.33 18.62
N MET A 257 16.79 -14.85 17.98
CA MET A 257 17.20 -16.25 18.07
C MET A 257 18.13 -16.53 19.27
N ASN A 258 18.64 -15.50 19.93
CA ASN A 258 19.65 -15.61 20.99
C ASN A 258 19.16 -14.94 22.29
N ILE A 259 17.97 -15.32 22.76
CA ILE A 259 17.40 -14.89 24.05
C ILE A 259 17.14 -16.06 25.01
N GLN A 260 17.12 -15.75 26.30
CA GLN A 260 16.80 -16.63 27.43
C GLN A 260 15.69 -16.00 28.29
#